data_AF-A0A2V5N4M7-F1
#
_entry.id   AF-A0A2V5N4M7-F1
#
_cell.length_a   1.000
_cell.length_b   1.000
_cell.length_c   1.000
_cell.angle_alpha   90.00
_cell.angle_beta   90.00
_cell.angle_gamma   90.00
#
_symmetry.space_group_name_H-M   'P 1'
#
loop_
_entity.id
_entity.type
_entity.pdbx_description
1 polymer ?
#
loop_
_entity_poly.entity_id
_entity_poly.type
_entity_poly.pdbx_seq_one_letter_code
_entity_poly.pdbx_strand_id
1 'polypeptide(L)'
;MTKVPWAMQFPKELFDHPQEAERAVAACTRIDPSLTTPDAIVEAVRGQPQLTTALRSILSPRHPSQLYEAFFEGIVLFAILWFVRTRRREPNGVLTGLFFICYAIFRIVIEYFREPDATLIGPFTRGQFFSFFLIVIGAGFITAAKMRPTFPRKMSVEPG
;
A
#
# COMPACT_ATOMS: atom_id res chain seq x y z
N MET A 1 14.15 -8.96 -6.94
CA MET A 1 13.61 -8.78 -8.30
C MET A 1 12.40 -9.66 -8.50
N THR A 2 11.24 -9.04 -8.74
CA THR A 2 9.93 -9.72 -8.80
C THR A 2 9.57 -10.07 -10.23
N LYS A 3 9.12 -11.31 -10.47
CA LYS A 3 8.83 -11.87 -11.82
C LYS A 3 7.38 -11.66 -12.28
N VAL A 4 6.68 -10.64 -11.76
CA VAL A 4 5.26 -10.44 -12.11
C VAL A 4 5.12 -9.64 -13.41
N PRO A 5 4.24 -10.05 -14.34
CA PRO A 5 4.11 -9.43 -15.65
C PRO A 5 3.55 -8.00 -15.62
N TRP A 6 3.01 -7.55 -14.48
CA TRP A 6 2.44 -6.21 -14.28
C TRP A 6 3.34 -5.29 -13.44
N ALA A 7 4.55 -5.72 -13.09
CA ALA A 7 5.47 -4.85 -12.36
C ALA A 7 5.83 -3.63 -13.22
N MET A 8 5.76 -2.45 -12.59
CA MET A 8 6.03 -1.18 -13.26
C MET A 8 7.48 -0.81 -13.05
N GLN A 9 8.15 -0.37 -14.11
CA GLN A 9 9.52 0.12 -14.06
C GLN A 9 9.48 1.62 -14.31
N PHE A 10 10.21 2.38 -13.49
CA PHE A 10 10.25 3.83 -13.58
C PHE A 10 11.61 4.26 -14.15
N PRO A 11 11.66 4.82 -15.37
CA PRO A 11 12.90 5.34 -15.96
C PRO A 11 13.58 6.43 -15.12
N LYS A 12 12.84 7.06 -14.20
CA LYS A 12 13.39 8.03 -13.24
C LYS A 12 14.30 7.39 -12.18
N GLU A 13 14.26 6.06 -11.99
CA GLU A 13 15.18 5.38 -11.06
C GLU A 13 16.65 5.48 -11.53
N LEU A 14 16.89 5.83 -12.79
CA LEU A 14 18.24 6.13 -13.29
C LEU A 14 18.89 7.31 -12.54
N PHE A 15 18.11 8.21 -11.92
CA PHE A 15 18.68 9.29 -11.11
C PHE A 15 19.12 8.84 -9.71
N ASP A 16 18.49 7.80 -9.17
CA ASP A 16 18.74 7.29 -7.82
C ASP A 16 19.86 6.23 -7.81
N HIS A 17 20.08 5.56 -8.96
CA HIS A 17 21.04 4.47 -9.11
C HIS A 17 22.07 4.78 -10.22
N PRO A 18 23.18 5.47 -9.91
CA PRO A 18 24.14 5.92 -10.91
C PRO A 18 24.77 4.79 -11.74
N GLN A 19 24.97 3.60 -11.15
CA GLN A 19 25.48 2.43 -11.88
C GLN A 19 24.47 1.88 -12.90
N GLU A 20 23.17 1.94 -12.59
CA GLU A 20 22.11 1.54 -13.52
C GLU A 20 21.93 2.61 -14.61
N ALA A 21 22.09 3.89 -14.25
CA ALA A 21 22.13 5.03 -15.16
C ALA A 21 23.19 4.87 -16.25
N GLU A 22 24.44 4.57 -15.86
CA GLU A 22 25.54 4.38 -16.81
C GLU A 22 25.30 3.20 -17.76
N ARG A 23 24.76 2.09 -17.25
CA ARG A 23 24.39 0.93 -18.07
C ARG A 23 23.26 1.25 -19.04
N ALA A 24 22.26 2.01 -18.58
CA ALA A 24 21.16 2.46 -19.42
C ALA A 24 21.64 3.39 -20.52
N VAL A 25 22.49 4.37 -20.21
CA VAL A 25 23.12 5.25 -21.20
C VAL A 25 23.90 4.42 -22.20
N ALA A 26 24.80 3.55 -21.76
CA ALA A 26 25.60 2.71 -22.66
C ALA A 26 24.75 1.80 -23.59
N ALA A 27 23.58 1.34 -23.14
CA ALA A 27 22.65 0.57 -23.96
C ALA A 27 21.84 1.45 -24.92
N CYS A 28 21.35 2.60 -24.45
CA CYS A 28 20.55 3.53 -25.25
C CYS A 28 21.37 4.27 -26.31
N THR A 29 22.63 4.63 -26.03
CA THR A 29 23.54 5.28 -27.01
C THR A 29 23.84 4.37 -28.20
N ARG A 30 23.76 3.04 -28.05
CA ARG A 30 23.91 2.09 -29.18
C ARG A 30 22.72 2.12 -30.14
N ILE A 31 21.56 2.56 -29.68
CA ILE A 31 20.32 2.68 -30.47
C ILE A 31 20.23 4.08 -31.04
N ASP A 32 20.44 5.10 -30.20
CA ASP A 32 20.42 6.51 -30.56
C ASP A 32 21.64 7.21 -29.94
N PRO A 33 22.67 7.55 -30.74
CA PRO A 33 23.90 8.17 -30.26
C PRO A 33 23.71 9.54 -29.58
N SER A 34 22.56 10.19 -29.78
CA SER A 34 22.26 11.49 -29.14
C SER A 34 21.93 11.36 -27.65
N LEU A 35 21.54 10.16 -27.20
CA LEU A 35 21.13 9.88 -25.83
C LEU A 35 22.34 9.62 -24.92
N THR A 36 23.00 10.71 -24.51
CA THR A 36 24.16 10.69 -23.61
C THR A 36 23.82 10.97 -22.15
N THR A 37 22.61 11.44 -21.86
CA THR A 37 22.15 11.76 -20.50
C THR A 37 20.92 10.94 -20.10
N PRO A 38 20.74 10.61 -18.80
CA PRO A 38 19.55 9.95 -18.29
C PRO A 38 18.25 10.73 -18.59
N ASP A 39 18.28 12.06 -18.51
CA ASP A 39 17.13 12.92 -18.83
C ASP A 39 16.66 12.77 -20.28
N ALA A 40 17.60 12.80 -21.23
CA ALA A 40 17.30 12.63 -22.64
C ALA A 40 16.68 11.24 -22.91
N ILE A 41 17.15 10.22 -22.20
CA ILE A 41 16.60 8.85 -22.29
C ILE A 41 15.16 8.82 -21.78
N VAL A 42 14.88 9.41 -20.61
CA VAL A 42 13.52 9.44 -20.01
C VAL A 42 12.52 10.17 -20.91
N GLU A 43 12.97 11.21 -21.62
CA GLU A 43 12.14 11.95 -22.56
C GLU A 43 11.91 11.17 -23.87
N ALA A 44 12.98 10.65 -24.47
CA ALA A 44 12.93 9.91 -25.73
C ALA A 44 12.19 8.56 -25.61
N VAL A 45 12.20 7.94 -24.42
CA VAL A 45 11.60 6.61 -24.21
C VAL A 45 10.10 6.58 -24.53
N ARG A 46 9.40 7.71 -24.36
CA ARG A 46 7.95 7.80 -24.63
C ARG A 46 7.64 7.71 -26.12
N GLY A 47 8.56 8.13 -26.98
CA GLY A 47 8.40 8.11 -28.44
C GLY A 47 9.06 6.91 -29.14
N GLN A 48 9.99 6.21 -28.47
CA GLN A 48 10.77 5.13 -29.07
C GLN A 48 10.56 3.77 -28.33
N PRO A 49 9.77 2.84 -28.90
CA PRO A 49 9.50 1.53 -28.30
C PRO A 49 10.77 0.66 -28.10
N GLN A 50 11.79 0.86 -28.92
CA GLN A 50 13.06 0.14 -28.86
C GLN A 50 13.84 0.48 -27.57
N LEU A 51 13.89 1.76 -27.19
CA LEU A 51 14.52 2.21 -25.94
C LEU A 51 13.82 1.62 -24.71
N THR A 52 12.48 1.55 -24.74
CA THR A 52 11.69 0.94 -23.66
C THR A 52 12.09 -0.51 -23.42
N THR A 53 12.34 -1.26 -24.50
CA THR A 53 12.70 -2.69 -24.41
C THR A 53 14.11 -2.88 -23.85
N ALA A 54 15.06 -2.01 -24.23
CA ALA A 54 16.41 -2.00 -23.66
C ALA A 54 16.40 -1.66 -22.17
N LEU A 55 15.69 -0.60 -21.77
CA LEU A 55 15.58 -0.16 -20.37
C LEU A 55 14.88 -1.19 -19.48
N ARG A 56 13.91 -1.94 -20.01
CA ARG A 56 13.24 -3.02 -19.28
C ARG A 56 14.17 -4.09 -18.76
N SER A 57 15.29 -4.32 -19.45
CA SER A 57 16.31 -5.30 -19.04
C SER A 57 17.23 -4.81 -17.92
N ILE A 58 17.26 -3.49 -17.68
CA ILE A 58 18.19 -2.83 -16.77
C ILE A 58 17.47 -2.40 -15.49
N LEU A 59 16.25 -1.86 -15.62
CA LEU A 59 15.47 -1.37 -14.50
C LEU A 59 14.84 -2.52 -13.70
N SER A 60 14.89 -2.41 -12.38
CA SER A 60 14.21 -3.36 -11.50
C SER A 60 12.68 -3.17 -11.58
N PRO A 61 11.90 -4.23 -11.84
CA PRO A 61 10.44 -4.15 -11.80
C PRO A 61 9.96 -3.94 -10.36
N ARG A 62 9.18 -2.89 -10.09
CA ARG A 62 8.59 -2.62 -8.77
C ARG A 62 7.11 -2.98 -8.73
N HIS A 63 6.67 -3.45 -7.57
CA HIS A 63 5.26 -3.64 -7.31
C HIS A 63 4.58 -2.27 -7.08
N PRO A 64 3.50 -1.91 -7.81
CA PRO A 64 2.63 -0.81 -7.42
C PRO A 64 1.91 -1.12 -6.10
N SER A 65 2.63 -1.00 -4.98
CA SER A 65 2.11 -1.12 -3.61
C SER A 65 0.91 -0.20 -3.37
N GLN A 66 0.87 0.95 -4.05
CA GLN A 66 -0.23 1.91 -4.02
C GLN A 66 -1.59 1.30 -4.43
N LEU A 67 -1.61 0.35 -5.38
CA LEU A 67 -2.85 -0.32 -5.78
C LEU A 67 -3.37 -1.25 -4.68
N TYR A 68 -2.46 -1.93 -3.98
CA TYR A 68 -2.82 -2.76 -2.83
C TYR A 68 -3.30 -1.90 -1.66
N GLU A 69 -2.60 -0.79 -1.37
CA GLU A 69 -3.00 0.19 -0.36
C GLU A 69 -4.41 0.73 -0.64
N ALA A 70 -4.67 1.20 -1.86
CA ALA A 70 -5.99 1.72 -2.24
C ALA A 70 -7.10 0.66 -2.19
N PHE A 71 -6.80 -0.59 -2.58
CA PHE A 71 -7.77 -1.68 -2.55
C PHE A 71 -8.14 -2.08 -1.10
N PHE A 72 -7.15 -2.32 -0.24
CA PHE A 72 -7.38 -2.78 1.13
C PHE A 72 -7.86 -1.64 2.05
N GLU A 73 -7.15 -0.50 2.07
CA GLU A 73 -7.51 0.63 2.94
C GLU A 73 -8.76 1.38 2.44
N GLY A 74 -9.08 1.31 1.14
CA GLY A 74 -10.28 1.92 0.56
C GLY A 74 -11.45 0.94 0.45
N ILE A 75 -11.42 0.08 -0.57
CA ILE A 75 -12.57 -0.74 -0.98
C ILE A 75 -12.93 -1.77 0.09
N VAL A 76 -11.94 -2.55 0.55
CA VAL A 76 -12.18 -3.64 1.52
C VAL A 76 -12.59 -3.05 2.87
N LEU A 77 -11.88 -2.02 3.36
CA LEU A 77 -12.22 -1.35 4.62
C LEU A 77 -13.62 -0.75 4.59
N PHE A 78 -13.97 -0.04 3.50
CA PHE A 78 -15.30 0.52 3.32
C PHE A 78 -16.38 -0.56 3.29
N ALA A 79 -16.16 -1.66 2.57
CA ALA A 79 -17.11 -2.77 2.50
C ALA A 79 -17.37 -3.41 3.87
N ILE A 80 -16.33 -3.60 4.69
CA ILE A 80 -16.45 -4.15 6.05
C ILE A 80 -17.28 -3.20 6.93
N LEU A 81 -16.95 -1.91 6.94
CA LEU A 81 -17.68 -0.93 7.75
C LEU A 81 -19.13 -0.78 7.29
N TRP A 82 -19.35 -0.73 5.98
CA TRP A 82 -20.69 -0.63 5.39
C TRP A 82 -21.55 -1.85 5.73
N PHE A 83 -20.98 -3.06 5.65
CA PHE A 83 -21.66 -4.30 6.00
C PHE A 83 -22.06 -4.29 7.49
N VAL A 84 -21.14 -3.94 8.39
CA VAL A 84 -21.43 -3.88 9.84
C VAL A 84 -22.46 -2.80 10.15
N ARG A 85 -22.38 -1.63 9.51
CA ARG A 85 -23.35 -0.53 9.66
C ARG A 85 -24.76 -0.95 9.26
N THR A 86 -24.88 -1.72 8.18
CA THR A 86 -26.16 -2.12 7.58
C THR A 86 -26.79 -3.29 8.33
N ARG A 87 -25.97 -4.28 8.75
CA ARG A 87 -26.45 -5.47 9.47
C ARG A 87 -26.69 -5.23 10.96
N ARG A 88 -25.95 -4.33 11.60
CA ARG A 88 -26.01 -4.13 13.04
C ARG A 88 -26.20 -2.67 13.42
N ARG A 89 -27.25 -2.39 14.21
CA ARG A 89 -27.44 -1.11 14.92
C ARG A 89 -26.51 -1.08 16.13
N GLU A 90 -25.21 -1.07 15.89
CA GLU A 90 -24.22 -0.99 16.96
C GLU A 90 -24.17 0.43 17.56
N PRO A 91 -23.85 0.57 18.86
CA PRO A 91 -23.68 1.86 19.51
C PRO A 91 -22.55 2.69 18.91
N ASN A 92 -22.63 4.02 19.10
CA ASN A 92 -21.64 4.97 18.61
C ASN A 92 -20.26 4.62 19.19
N GLY A 93 -19.28 4.39 18.31
CA GLY A 93 -17.89 4.05 18.67
C GLY A 93 -17.44 2.64 18.26
N VAL A 94 -18.35 1.68 18.04
CA VAL A 94 -17.98 0.33 17.56
C VAL A 94 -17.41 0.38 16.14
N LEU A 95 -18.02 1.20 15.25
CA LEU A 95 -17.51 1.39 13.89
C LEU A 95 -16.12 2.04 13.87
N THR A 96 -15.88 3.03 14.73
CA THR A 96 -14.59 3.72 14.84
C THR A 96 -13.50 2.77 15.34
N GLY A 97 -13.81 1.94 16.34
CA GLY A 97 -12.88 0.93 16.81
C GLY A 97 -12.61 -0.17 15.78
N LEU A 98 -13.64 -0.59 15.04
CA LEU A 98 -13.50 -1.55 13.93
C LEU A 98 -12.64 -0.98 12.80
N PHE A 99 -12.81 0.30 12.45
CA PHE A 99 -11.96 0.99 11.48
C PHE A 99 -10.49 0.90 11.88
N PHE A 100 -10.15 1.26 13.12
CA PHE A 100 -8.76 1.22 13.60
C PHE A 100 -8.15 -0.19 13.58
N ILE A 101 -8.92 -1.21 13.98
CA ILE A 101 -8.44 -2.59 13.98
C ILE A 101 -8.24 -3.11 12.56
N CYS A 102 -9.23 -2.95 11.67
CA CYS A 102 -9.12 -3.39 10.27
C CYS A 102 -7.98 -2.66 9.55
N TYR A 103 -7.84 -1.35 9.78
CA TYR A 103 -6.75 -0.56 9.23
C TYR A 103 -5.38 -1.06 9.68
N ALA A 104 -5.21 -1.33 10.98
CA ALA A 104 -3.96 -1.87 11.52
C ALA A 104 -3.58 -3.24 10.93
N ILE A 105 -4.57 -4.12 10.72
CA ILE A 105 -4.37 -5.42 10.08
C ILE A 105 -3.92 -5.24 8.63
N PHE A 106 -4.60 -4.41 7.85
CA PHE A 106 -4.21 -4.17 6.46
C PHE A 106 -2.83 -3.56 6.35
N ARG A 107 -2.45 -2.66 7.26
CA ARG A 107 -1.09 -2.13 7.34
C ARG A 107 -0.03 -3.21 7.55
N ILE A 108 -0.27 -4.16 8.45
CA ILE A 108 0.65 -5.28 8.66
C ILE A 108 0.77 -6.16 7.41
N VAL A 109 -0.36 -6.44 6.75
CA VAL A 109 -0.39 -7.26 5.54
C VAL A 109 0.33 -6.57 4.37
N ILE A 110 0.05 -5.29 4.12
CA ILE A 110 0.67 -4.51 3.04
C ILE A 110 2.18 -4.33 3.29
N GLU A 111 2.59 -4.14 4.54
CA GLU A 111 4.01 -4.03 4.89
C GLU A 111 4.80 -5.29 4.51
N TYR A 112 4.16 -6.46 4.56
CA TYR A 112 4.75 -7.73 4.11
C TYR A 112 4.99 -7.78 2.59
N PHE A 113 4.23 -6.99 1.82
CA PHE A 113 4.36 -6.86 0.37
C PHE A 113 5.20 -5.65 -0.06
N ARG A 114 5.50 -4.70 0.85
CA ARG A 114 6.44 -3.62 0.58
C ARG A 114 7.85 -4.20 0.54
N GLU A 115 8.68 -3.62 -0.33
CA GLU A 115 10.08 -3.98 -0.44
C GLU A 115 10.78 -3.85 0.93
N PRO A 116 11.70 -4.77 1.27
CA PRO A 116 12.36 -4.83 2.58
C PRO A 116 13.25 -3.62 2.92
N ASP A 117 13.32 -2.61 2.05
CA ASP A 117 14.02 -1.34 2.25
C ASP A 117 13.21 -0.34 3.13
N ALA A 118 12.13 -0.79 3.77
CA ALA A 118 11.43 0.01 4.76
C ALA A 118 12.36 0.27 5.96
N THR A 119 12.72 1.54 6.18
CA THR A 119 13.56 1.95 7.30
C THR A 119 13.02 1.36 8.60
N LEU A 120 13.78 0.46 9.20
CA LEU A 120 13.43 -0.20 10.45
C LEU A 120 13.40 0.84 11.59
N ILE A 121 12.39 0.80 12.44
CA ILE A 121 12.38 1.51 13.73
C ILE A 121 12.68 0.46 14.80
N GLY A 122 13.97 0.28 15.10
CA GLY A 122 14.42 -0.77 16.01
C GLY A 122 14.22 -2.18 15.39
N PRO A 123 13.65 -3.16 16.12
CA PRO A 123 13.41 -4.51 15.61
C PRO A 123 12.14 -4.65 14.75
N PHE A 124 11.33 -3.59 14.63
CA PHE A 124 10.05 -3.61 13.91
C PHE A 124 10.06 -2.67 12.72
N THR A 125 9.26 -3.00 11.71
CA THR A 125 9.00 -2.08 10.61
C THR A 125 8.11 -0.93 11.09
N ARG A 126 8.16 0.23 10.41
CA ARG A 126 7.32 1.40 10.79
C ARG A 126 5.84 1.04 10.84
N GLY A 127 5.38 0.26 9.85
CA GLY A 127 4.00 -0.19 9.76
C GLY A 127 3.57 -1.02 10.98
N GLN A 128 4.41 -1.96 11.42
CA GLN A 128 4.12 -2.81 12.58
C GLN A 128 4.03 -2.03 13.88
N PHE A 129 4.93 -1.06 14.09
CA PHE A 129 4.92 -0.23 15.29
C PHE A 129 3.62 0.58 15.41
N PHE A 130 3.23 1.29 14.34
CA PHE A 130 1.98 2.08 14.36
C PHE A 130 0.74 1.19 14.45
N SER A 131 0.73 0.02 13.81
CA SER A 131 -0.39 -0.93 13.90
C SER A 131 -0.67 -1.40 15.33
N PHE A 132 0.36 -1.59 16.16
CA PHE A 132 0.17 -1.95 17.56
C PHE A 132 -0.63 -0.88 18.33
N PHE A 133 -0.25 0.40 18.21
CA PHE A 133 -0.98 1.50 18.85
C PHE A 133 -2.42 1.61 18.35
N LEU A 134 -2.63 1.44 17.05
CA LEU A 134 -3.96 1.49 16.43
C LEU A 134 -4.88 0.37 16.93
N ILE A 135 -4.35 -0.85 17.14
CA ILE A 135 -5.12 -1.96 17.71
C ILE A 135 -5.54 -1.63 19.15
N VAL A 136 -4.64 -1.07 19.96
CA VAL A 136 -4.94 -0.68 21.35
C VAL A 136 -6.01 0.41 21.39
N ILE A 137 -5.89 1.44 20.55
CA ILE A 137 -6.89 2.51 20.44
C ILE A 137 -8.25 1.94 19.99
N GLY A 138 -8.24 1.08 18.96
CA GLY A 138 -9.44 0.45 18.44
C GLY A 138 -10.17 -0.42 19.48
N ALA A 139 -9.42 -1.21 20.24
CA ALA A 139 -9.95 -2.00 21.36
C ALA A 139 -10.52 -1.12 22.48
N GLY A 140 -9.86 0.00 22.78
CA GLY A 140 -10.36 1.01 23.72
C GLY A 140 -11.71 1.59 23.28
N PHE A 141 -11.84 1.96 22.01
CA PHE A 141 -13.09 2.48 21.44
C PHE A 141 -14.23 1.45 21.50
N ILE A 142 -13.97 0.19 21.17
CA ILE A 142 -15.00 -0.88 21.24
C ILE A 142 -15.43 -1.10 22.69
N THR A 143 -14.48 -1.17 23.62
CA THR A 143 -14.77 -1.39 25.05
C THR A 143 -15.57 -0.22 25.61
N ALA A 144 -15.16 1.03 25.34
CA ALA A 144 -15.88 2.22 25.78
C ALA A 144 -17.29 2.31 25.18
N ALA A 145 -17.46 1.97 23.89
CA ALA A 145 -18.76 1.96 23.23
C ALA A 145 -19.72 0.90 23.81
N LYS A 146 -19.19 -0.26 24.22
CA LYS A 146 -19.97 -1.29 24.91
C LYS A 146 -20.32 -0.92 26.35
N MET A 147 -19.49 -0.12 27.03
CA MET A 147 -19.75 0.37 28.38
C MET A 147 -20.77 1.52 28.41
N ARG A 148 -20.96 2.25 27.29
CA ARG A 148 -21.97 3.30 27.13
C ARG A 148 -22.92 3.02 25.95
N PRO A 149 -23.76 1.97 26.03
CA PRO A 149 -24.62 1.60 24.91
C PRO A 149 -25.64 2.72 24.63
N THR A 150 -25.50 3.36 23.46
CA THR A 150 -26.43 4.40 22.99
C THR A 150 -27.78 3.84 22.53
N PHE A 151 -27.86 2.53 22.26
CA PHE A 151 -29.10 1.85 21.91
C PHE A 151 -29.52 0.88 23.04
N PRO A 152 -30.78 0.92 23.49
CA PRO A 152 -31.28 -0.04 24.46
C PRO A 152 -31.22 -1.46 23.87
N ARG A 153 -30.71 -2.41 24.68
CA ARG A 153 -30.70 -3.84 24.36
C ARG A 153 -32.14 -4.27 24.09
N LYS A 154 -32.44 -4.84 22.92
CA LYS A 154 -33.76 -5.46 22.67
C LYS A 154 -33.99 -6.50 23.77
N MET A 155 -34.90 -6.20 24.69
CA MET A 155 -35.36 -7.17 25.68
C MET A 155 -36.12 -8.25 24.90
N SER A 156 -35.69 -9.50 25.06
CA SER A 156 -36.46 -10.65 24.58
C SER A 156 -37.80 -10.61 25.31
N VAL A 157 -38.86 -10.33 24.57
CA VAL A 157 -40.23 -10.51 25.07
C VAL A 157 -40.40 -12.01 25.25
N GLU A 158 -40.44 -12.49 26.50
CA GLU A 158 -40.83 -13.87 26.79
C GLU A 158 -42.28 -14.09 26.34
N PRO A 159 -42.58 -15.14 25.55
CA PRO A 159 -43.95 -15.56 25.35
C PRO A 159 -44.44 -16.25 26.64
N GLY A 160 -45.43 -15.63 27.29
CA GLY A 160 -46.20 -16.23 28.38
C GLY A 160 -47.23 -17.24 27.88
#